data_AF-A0A1D7VY03-F1
#
_entry.id   AF-A0A1D7VY03-F1
#
_cell.length_a   1.000
_cell.length_b   1.000
_cell.length_c   1.000
_cell.angle_alpha   90.00
_cell.angle_beta   90.00
_cell.angle_gamma   90.00
#
_symmetry.space_group_name_H-M   'P 1'
#
loop_
_entity.id
_entity.type
_entity.pdbx_description
1 polymer ?
#
loop_
_entity_poly.entity_id
_entity_poly.type
_entity_poly.pdbx_seq_one_letter_code
_entity_poly.pdbx_strand_id
1 'polypeptide(L)'
;MSDALWNEDIDAENFREPAATYHAAVFEQYKLCVEMADRVSARRNLANTFFLTLHSALLVFLSTWLSQEHHRRAPVALALPALLVLLGMCATWWITVRSYQQLNRGKFEVIGSFEERLPARAFVAAEWRALGEGRDWRVYLPLGRVERWIPLLFAVAYLLGFAALAL
;
A
#
# COMPACT_ATOMS: atom_id res chain seq x y z
N MET A 1 9.63 -19.97 17.68
CA MET A 1 9.97 -18.70 16.98
C MET A 1 11.42 -18.73 16.51
N SER A 2 12.36 -19.25 17.31
CA SER A 2 13.75 -19.53 16.87
C SER A 2 13.82 -20.36 15.59
N ASP A 3 12.98 -21.38 15.48
CA ASP A 3 13.12 -22.39 14.41
C ASP A 3 12.72 -21.84 13.03
N ALA A 4 11.92 -20.77 12.98
CA ALA A 4 11.56 -20.11 11.73
C ALA A 4 12.52 -18.97 11.36
N LEU A 5 13.38 -18.55 12.31
CA LEU A 5 14.31 -17.45 12.13
C LEU A 5 15.61 -17.92 11.49
N TRP A 6 16.15 -19.06 11.91
CA TRP A 6 17.45 -19.52 11.45
C TRP A 6 17.33 -20.33 10.16
N ASN A 7 18.32 -20.19 9.29
CA ASN A 7 18.45 -20.95 8.05
C ASN A 7 19.34 -22.16 8.30
N GLU A 8 18.77 -23.36 8.30
CA GLU A 8 19.51 -24.61 8.58
C GLU A 8 20.51 -24.97 7.47
N ASP A 9 20.33 -24.42 6.27
CA ASP A 9 21.20 -24.66 5.11
C ASP A 9 22.50 -23.82 5.13
N ILE A 10 22.63 -22.87 6.06
CA ILE A 10 23.76 -21.93 6.15
C ILE A 10 24.34 -21.96 7.58
N ASP A 11 25.59 -22.40 7.70
CA ASP A 11 26.31 -22.50 8.97
C ASP A 11 27.54 -21.56 9.05
N ALA A 12 28.30 -21.66 10.14
CA ALA A 12 29.48 -20.83 10.36
C ALA A 12 30.65 -21.15 9.40
N GLU A 13 30.71 -22.36 8.83
CA GLU A 13 31.75 -22.75 7.90
C GLU A 13 31.62 -22.04 6.55
N ASN A 14 30.38 -21.66 6.17
CA ASN A 14 30.12 -20.85 4.98
C ASN A 14 30.75 -19.46 5.04
N PHE A 15 31.23 -18.99 6.20
CA PHE A 15 31.81 -17.67 6.41
C PHE A 15 33.35 -17.66 6.56
N ARG A 16 34.03 -18.72 6.09
CA ARG A 16 35.51 -18.73 6.00
C ARG A 16 36.04 -17.76 4.91
N GLU A 17 37.30 -17.32 5.02
CA GLU A 17 37.84 -16.15 4.30
C GLU A 17 37.53 -16.02 2.78
N PRO A 18 37.54 -17.09 1.95
CA PRO A 18 37.16 -16.95 0.53
C PRO A 18 35.66 -16.72 0.30
N ALA A 19 34.81 -17.30 1.15
CA ALA A 19 33.35 -17.19 1.05
C ALA A 19 32.81 -15.95 1.80
N ALA A 20 33.54 -15.48 2.81
CA ALA A 20 33.20 -14.30 3.60
C ALA A 20 32.94 -13.05 2.73
N THR A 21 33.78 -12.81 1.70
CA THR A 21 33.60 -11.66 0.80
C THR A 21 32.32 -11.77 -0.03
N TYR A 22 31.97 -12.97 -0.51
CA TYR A 22 30.73 -13.21 -1.24
C TYR A 22 29.50 -12.96 -0.36
N HIS A 23 29.47 -13.53 0.84
CA HIS A 23 28.35 -13.34 1.77
C HIS A 23 28.23 -11.89 2.25
N ALA A 24 29.34 -11.18 2.41
CA ALA A 24 29.33 -9.74 2.69
C ALA A 24 28.66 -8.95 1.54
N ALA A 25 28.98 -9.27 0.28
CA ALA A 25 28.34 -8.63 -0.87
C ALA A 25 26.83 -8.94 -0.94
N VAL A 26 26.44 -10.20 -0.68
CA VAL A 26 25.02 -10.62 -0.57
C VAL A 26 24.30 -9.83 0.53
N PHE A 27 24.92 -9.68 1.70
CA PHE A 27 24.34 -8.96 2.82
C PHE A 27 24.19 -7.45 2.54
N GLU A 28 25.15 -6.83 1.86
CA GLU A 28 25.01 -5.43 1.45
C GLU A 28 23.89 -5.24 0.41
N GLN A 29 23.73 -6.15 -0.55
CA GLN A 29 22.60 -6.13 -1.48
C GLN A 29 21.26 -6.31 -0.76
N TYR A 30 21.19 -7.25 0.19
CA TYR A 30 20.02 -7.47 1.02
C TYR A 30 19.63 -6.20 1.78
N LYS A 31 20.59 -5.54 2.45
CA LYS A 31 20.35 -4.28 3.17
C LYS A 31 19.78 -3.20 2.25
N LEU A 32 20.35 -3.02 1.06
CA LEU A 32 19.83 -2.06 0.07
C LEU A 32 18.41 -2.42 -0.38
N CYS A 33 18.13 -3.71 -0.61
CA CYS A 33 16.80 -4.17 -1.00
C CYS A 33 15.75 -3.92 0.09
N VAL A 34 16.07 -4.23 1.35
CA VAL A 34 15.21 -3.98 2.52
C VAL A 34 14.95 -2.48 2.68
N GLU A 35 15.99 -1.65 2.63
CA GLU A 35 15.84 -0.20 2.72
C GLU A 35 14.96 0.34 1.58
N MET A 36 15.13 -0.15 0.35
CA MET A 36 14.27 0.24 -0.75
C MET A 36 12.81 -0.22 -0.58
N ALA A 37 12.56 -1.37 0.04
CA ALA A 37 11.20 -1.86 0.34
C ALA A 37 10.51 -0.96 1.39
N ASP A 38 11.24 -0.55 2.43
CA ASP A 38 10.75 0.41 3.42
C ASP A 38 10.43 1.77 2.79
N ARG A 39 11.35 2.31 1.98
CA ARG A 39 11.14 3.58 1.25
C ARG A 39 9.90 3.53 0.34
N VAL A 40 9.62 2.40 -0.31
CA VAL A 40 8.40 2.22 -1.12
C VAL A 40 7.15 2.24 -0.24
N SER A 41 7.20 1.60 0.92
CA SER A 41 6.10 1.62 1.90
C SER A 41 5.82 3.03 2.42
N ALA A 42 6.87 3.81 2.71
CA ALA A 42 6.75 5.22 3.08
C ALA A 42 6.12 6.08 1.96
N ARG A 43 6.53 5.87 0.70
CA ARG A 43 5.93 6.56 -0.46
C ARG A 43 4.44 6.23 -0.62
N ARG A 44 4.03 4.99 -0.39
CA ARG A 44 2.62 4.59 -0.40
C ARG A 44 1.81 5.36 0.64
N ASN A 45 2.34 5.47 1.85
CA ASN A 45 1.67 6.19 2.95
C ASN A 45 1.51 7.70 2.62
N LEU A 46 2.56 8.32 2.07
CA LEU A 46 2.50 9.71 1.61
C LEU A 46 1.41 9.88 0.53
N ALA A 47 1.40 9.02 -0.50
CA ALA A 47 0.39 9.07 -1.56
C ALA A 47 -1.04 8.93 -0.99
N ASN A 48 -1.26 8.01 -0.05
CA ASN A 48 -2.54 7.86 0.62
C ASN A 48 -2.97 9.12 1.37
N THR A 49 -2.05 9.71 2.13
CA THR A 49 -2.33 10.93 2.90
C THR A 49 -2.66 12.11 1.98
N PHE A 50 -1.94 12.24 0.86
CA PHE A 50 -2.24 13.23 -0.17
C PHE A 50 -3.66 13.09 -0.72
N PHE A 51 -4.03 11.90 -1.20
CA PHE A 51 -5.37 11.68 -1.77
C PHE A 51 -6.48 11.83 -0.73
N LEU A 52 -6.27 11.33 0.49
CA LEU A 52 -7.21 11.53 1.61
C LEU A 52 -7.48 13.00 1.86
N THR A 53 -6.43 13.81 1.95
CA THR A 53 -6.54 15.25 2.22
C THR A 53 -7.25 15.96 1.07
N LEU A 54 -6.86 15.66 -0.17
CA LEU A 54 -7.45 16.24 -1.37
C LEU A 54 -8.95 15.92 -1.49
N HIS A 55 -9.33 14.65 -1.35
CA HIS A 55 -10.72 14.22 -1.45
C HIS A 55 -11.58 14.72 -0.29
N SER A 56 -11.03 14.81 0.92
CA SER A 56 -11.73 15.39 2.07
C SER A 56 -12.02 16.89 1.85
N ALA A 57 -11.03 17.65 1.36
CA ALA A 57 -11.22 19.06 1.03
C ALA A 57 -12.25 19.25 -0.09
N LEU A 58 -12.20 18.43 -1.14
CA LEU A 58 -13.17 18.43 -2.23
C LEU A 58 -14.58 18.09 -1.75
N LEU A 59 -14.72 17.14 -0.82
CA LEU A 59 -16.03 16.78 -0.27
C LEU A 59 -16.64 17.93 0.53
N VAL A 60 -15.86 18.59 1.39
CA VAL A 60 -16.32 19.78 2.13
C VAL A 60 -16.71 20.89 1.16
N PHE A 61 -15.85 21.22 0.19
CA PHE A 61 -16.13 22.22 -0.83
C PHE A 61 -17.40 21.91 -1.62
N LEU A 62 -17.56 20.67 -2.09
CA LEU A 62 -18.73 20.26 -2.86
C LEU A 62 -20.01 20.31 -2.01
N SER A 63 -19.94 19.91 -0.74
CA SER A 63 -21.08 19.95 0.17
C SER A 63 -21.58 21.37 0.46
N THR A 64 -20.66 22.33 0.63
CA THR A 64 -21.02 23.76 0.84
C THR A 64 -21.44 24.44 -0.45
N TRP A 65 -20.91 24.00 -1.59
CA TRP A 65 -21.35 24.48 -2.90
C TRP A 65 -22.77 23.98 -3.24
N LEU A 66 -23.09 22.70 -2.96
CA LEU A 66 -24.42 22.11 -3.16
C LEU A 66 -25.51 22.76 -2.28
N SER A 67 -25.16 23.24 -1.09
CA SER A 67 -26.14 23.81 -0.15
C SER A 67 -26.63 25.21 -0.56
N GLN A 68 -26.05 25.82 -1.59
CA GLN A 68 -26.48 27.12 -2.09
C GLN A 68 -27.70 27.00 -3.02
N GLU A 69 -28.80 27.67 -2.66
CA GLU A 69 -30.11 27.67 -3.34
C GLU A 69 -30.03 27.95 -4.86
N HIS A 70 -29.08 28.78 -5.31
CA HIS A 70 -28.94 29.12 -6.73
C HIS A 70 -28.52 27.94 -7.61
N HIS A 71 -27.76 26.98 -7.06
CA HIS A 71 -27.22 25.85 -7.82
C HIS A 71 -28.21 24.68 -7.96
N ARG A 72 -29.28 24.65 -7.14
CA ARG A 72 -30.38 23.67 -7.27
C ARG A 72 -31.15 23.77 -8.59
N ARG A 73 -31.09 24.90 -9.28
CA ARG A 73 -31.78 25.12 -10.57
C ARG A 73 -30.88 24.91 -11.79
N ALA A 74 -29.59 24.63 -11.60
CA ALA A 74 -28.68 24.38 -12.70
C ALA A 74 -28.98 23.02 -13.36
N PRO A 75 -28.88 22.87 -14.69
CA PRO A 75 -29.10 21.59 -15.34
C PRO A 75 -28.04 20.58 -14.89
N VAL A 76 -28.50 19.45 -14.37
CA VAL A 76 -27.71 18.33 -13.84
C VAL A 76 -26.63 17.85 -14.82
N ALA A 77 -26.89 17.98 -16.13
CA ALA A 77 -25.94 17.66 -17.19
C ALA A 77 -24.60 18.42 -17.06
N LEU A 78 -24.60 19.64 -16.49
CA LEU A 78 -23.37 20.41 -16.26
C LEU A 78 -22.50 19.84 -15.14
N ALA A 79 -23.07 19.05 -14.22
CA ALA A 79 -22.33 18.38 -13.14
C ALA A 79 -21.70 17.05 -13.58
N LEU A 80 -22.12 16.48 -14.72
CA LEU A 80 -21.62 15.19 -15.21
C LEU A 80 -20.10 15.20 -15.47
N PRO A 81 -19.50 16.20 -16.16
CA PRO A 81 -18.06 16.23 -16.37
C PRO A 81 -17.28 16.29 -15.04
N ALA A 82 -17.77 17.06 -14.06
CA ALA A 82 -17.15 17.17 -12.74
C ALA A 82 -17.19 15.82 -12.00
N LEU A 83 -18.32 15.11 -12.05
CA LEU A 83 -18.43 13.76 -11.48
C LEU A 83 -17.43 12.80 -12.13
N LEU A 84 -17.30 12.81 -13.46
CA LEU A 84 -16.34 11.95 -14.17
C LEU A 84 -14.90 12.22 -13.75
N VAL A 85 -14.53 13.49 -13.56
CA VAL A 85 -13.20 13.87 -13.04
C VAL A 85 -12.99 13.33 -11.63
N LEU A 86 -13.97 13.51 -10.73
CA LEU A 86 -13.87 13.02 -9.34
C LEU A 86 -13.73 11.49 -9.28
N LEU A 87 -14.52 10.76 -10.07
CA LEU A 87 -14.41 9.30 -10.18
C LEU A 87 -13.06 8.88 -10.79
N GLY A 88 -12.57 9.62 -11.78
CA GLY A 88 -11.24 9.42 -12.36
C GLY A 88 -10.12 9.60 -11.33
N MET A 89 -10.25 10.58 -10.43
CA MET A 89 -9.31 10.77 -9.31
C MET A 89 -9.37 9.61 -8.32
N CYS A 90 -10.56 9.12 -7.96
CA CYS A 90 -10.70 7.93 -7.12
C CYS A 90 -10.07 6.68 -7.76
N ALA A 91 -10.26 6.50 -9.08
CA ALA A 91 -9.64 5.40 -9.82
C ALA A 91 -8.11 5.53 -9.84
N THR A 92 -7.59 6.74 -10.05
CA THR A 92 -6.15 7.02 -10.03
C THR A 92 -5.55 6.71 -8.66
N TRP A 93 -6.23 7.10 -7.58
CA TRP A 93 -5.83 6.78 -6.22
C TRP A 93 -5.77 5.26 -5.99
N TRP A 94 -6.83 4.53 -6.37
CA TRP A 94 -6.83 3.07 -6.25
C TRP A 94 -5.68 2.42 -7.04
N ILE A 95 -5.48 2.81 -8.30
CA ILE A 95 -4.39 2.28 -9.14
C ILE A 95 -3.04 2.55 -8.48
N THR A 96 -2.84 3.75 -7.93
CA THR A 96 -1.59 4.14 -7.27
C THR A 96 -1.28 3.25 -6.07
N VAL A 97 -2.27 3.04 -5.18
CA VAL A 97 -2.12 2.16 -4.01
C VAL A 97 -1.84 0.73 -4.44
N ARG A 98 -2.55 0.23 -5.45
CA ARG A 98 -2.37 -1.11 -5.99
C ARG A 98 -0.97 -1.30 -6.57
N SER A 99 -0.47 -0.32 -7.32
CA SER A 99 0.87 -0.35 -7.91
C SER A 99 1.95 -0.47 -6.83
N TYR A 100 1.86 0.33 -5.76
CA TYR A 100 2.80 0.22 -4.63
C TYR A 100 2.73 -1.14 -3.93
N GLN A 101 1.53 -1.71 -3.76
CA GLN A 101 1.38 -3.05 -3.17
C GLN A 101 2.03 -4.13 -4.03
N GLN A 102 1.84 -4.07 -5.35
CA GLN A 102 2.45 -5.02 -6.29
C GLN A 102 3.98 -4.91 -6.28
N LEU A 103 4.51 -3.69 -6.32
CA LEU A 103 5.95 -3.45 -6.26
C LEU A 103 6.56 -3.97 -4.95
N ASN A 104 5.89 -3.72 -3.82
CA ASN A 104 6.38 -4.17 -2.53
C ASN A 104 6.37 -5.70 -2.43
N ARG A 105 5.33 -6.36 -2.95
CA ARG A 105 5.29 -7.83 -3.02
C ARG A 105 6.48 -8.40 -3.79
N GLY A 106 6.78 -7.85 -4.97
CA GLY A 106 7.95 -8.28 -5.76
C GLY A 106 9.28 -8.03 -5.03
N LYS A 107 9.39 -6.93 -4.29
CA LYS A 107 10.58 -6.66 -3.46
C LYS A 107 10.75 -7.68 -2.34
N PHE A 108 9.68 -8.02 -1.64
CA PHE A 108 9.74 -9.02 -0.56
C PHE A 108 10.05 -10.44 -1.09
N GLU A 109 9.63 -10.78 -2.30
CA GLU A 109 10.03 -12.03 -2.96
C GLU A 109 11.54 -12.09 -3.20
N VAL A 110 12.13 -11.01 -3.73
CA VAL A 110 13.60 -10.91 -3.91
C VAL A 110 14.33 -10.92 -2.56
N ILE A 111 13.82 -10.22 -1.54
CA ILE A 111 14.38 -10.25 -0.18
C ILE A 111 14.37 -11.68 0.36
N GLY A 112 13.31 -12.45 0.12
CA GLY A 112 13.24 -13.87 0.49
C GLY A 112 14.34 -14.71 -0.16
N SER A 113 14.59 -14.53 -1.45
CA SER A 113 15.69 -15.22 -2.14
C SER A 113 17.08 -14.83 -1.60
N PHE A 114 17.23 -13.61 -1.06
CA PHE A 114 18.45 -13.24 -0.34
C PHE A 114 18.54 -13.93 1.03
N GLU A 115 17.43 -14.02 1.76
CA GLU A 115 17.36 -14.69 3.07
C GLU A 115 17.69 -16.19 3.00
N GLU A 116 17.43 -16.86 1.88
CA GLU A 116 17.86 -18.25 1.64
C GLU A 116 19.38 -18.43 1.64
N ARG A 117 20.15 -17.36 1.38
CA ARG A 117 21.62 -17.36 1.37
C ARG A 117 22.23 -16.74 2.62
N LEU A 118 21.39 -16.26 3.53
CA LEU A 118 21.78 -15.68 4.81
C LEU A 118 21.43 -16.65 5.94
N PRO A 119 22.12 -16.56 7.08
CA PRO A 119 21.87 -17.44 8.22
C PRO A 119 20.51 -17.19 8.89
N ALA A 120 19.83 -16.09 8.57
CA ALA A 120 18.53 -15.75 9.14
C ALA A 120 17.51 -15.35 8.07
N ARG A 121 16.28 -15.83 8.24
CA ARG A 121 15.07 -15.54 7.44
C ARG A 121 14.12 -14.63 8.20
N ALA A 122 14.61 -13.46 8.57
CA ALA A 122 13.96 -12.54 9.49
C ALA A 122 12.60 -12.05 9.01
N PHE A 123 12.48 -11.61 7.76
CA PHE A 123 11.25 -10.98 7.27
C PHE A 123 10.30 -11.99 6.62
N VAL A 124 10.78 -12.78 5.66
CA VAL A 124 9.88 -13.58 4.82
C VAL A 124 9.35 -14.81 5.56
N ALA A 125 10.12 -15.34 6.52
CA ALA A 125 9.70 -16.47 7.34
C ALA A 125 9.30 -16.05 8.76
N ALA A 126 10.25 -15.55 9.56
CA ALA A 126 10.02 -15.36 10.99
C ALA A 126 8.96 -14.30 11.30
N GLU A 127 9.07 -13.11 10.72
CA GLU A 127 8.09 -12.03 10.90
C GLU A 127 6.72 -12.44 10.35
N TRP A 128 6.66 -12.96 9.12
CA TRP A 128 5.38 -13.37 8.52
C TRP A 128 4.67 -14.45 9.32
N ARG A 129 5.42 -15.41 9.89
CA ARG A 129 4.87 -16.45 10.78
C ARG A 129 4.43 -15.90 12.12
N ALA A 130 5.18 -14.95 12.69
CA ALA A 130 4.79 -14.24 13.92
C ALA A 130 3.49 -13.43 13.71
N LEU A 131 3.28 -12.90 12.49
CA LEU A 131 2.04 -12.25 12.07
C LEU A 131 0.91 -13.23 11.72
N GLY A 132 1.06 -14.52 12.03
CA GLY A 132 0.04 -15.54 11.81
C GLY A 132 -0.22 -15.88 10.33
N GLU A 133 0.74 -15.60 9.46
CA GLU A 133 0.70 -15.91 8.02
C GLU A 133 -0.54 -15.34 7.29
N GLY A 134 -1.16 -14.30 7.87
CA GLY A 134 -2.41 -13.70 7.37
C GLY A 134 -3.66 -14.57 7.57
N ARG A 135 -3.59 -15.63 8.37
CA ARG A 135 -4.73 -16.52 8.69
C ARG A 135 -5.65 -15.95 9.75
N ASP A 136 -5.10 -15.22 10.72
CA ASP A 136 -5.87 -14.62 11.81
C ASP A 136 -5.85 -13.09 11.74
N TRP A 137 -7.03 -12.51 11.51
CA TRP A 137 -7.23 -11.06 11.46
C TRP A 137 -7.01 -10.39 12.82
N ARG A 138 -7.11 -11.13 13.92
CA ARG A 138 -6.85 -10.64 15.29
C ARG A 138 -5.36 -10.47 15.56
N VAL A 139 -4.52 -11.26 14.87
CA VAL A 139 -3.06 -11.18 14.97
C VAL A 139 -2.52 -10.14 14.02
N TYR A 140 -2.96 -10.16 12.76
CA TYR A 140 -2.54 -9.18 11.76
C TYR A 140 -3.67 -8.83 10.81
N LEU A 141 -4.06 -7.55 10.81
CA LEU A 141 -4.99 -6.99 9.84
C LEU A 141 -4.18 -6.29 8.73
N PRO A 142 -4.19 -6.79 7.48
CA PRO A 142 -3.45 -6.16 6.41
C PRO A 142 -4.06 -4.79 6.09
N LEU A 143 -3.40 -3.71 6.51
CA LEU A 143 -3.80 -2.32 6.27
C LEU A 143 -4.05 -2.03 4.78
N GLY A 144 -3.33 -2.71 3.88
CA GLY A 144 -3.53 -2.61 2.44
C GLY A 144 -4.91 -3.08 1.95
N ARG A 145 -5.66 -3.85 2.74
CA ARG A 145 -7.08 -4.14 2.44
C ARG A 145 -7.95 -2.94 2.77
N VAL A 146 -7.72 -2.29 3.90
CA VAL A 146 -8.46 -1.10 4.34
C VAL A 146 -8.22 0.08 3.40
N GLU A 147 -6.96 0.37 3.06
CA GLU A 147 -6.57 1.46 2.16
C GLU A 147 -7.26 1.40 0.79
N ARG A 148 -7.56 0.19 0.28
CA ARG A 148 -8.25 0.00 -1.01
C ARG A 148 -9.74 0.33 -0.98
N TRP A 149 -10.38 0.30 0.18
CA TRP A 149 -11.80 0.63 0.30
C TRP A 149 -12.06 2.13 0.38
N ILE A 150 -11.06 2.92 0.79
CA ILE A 150 -11.23 4.36 0.98
C ILE A 150 -11.60 5.08 -0.34
N PRO A 151 -10.91 4.85 -1.49
CA PRO A 151 -11.30 5.46 -2.75
C PRO A 151 -12.74 5.10 -3.17
N LEU A 152 -13.19 3.87 -2.87
CA LEU A 152 -14.56 3.43 -3.15
C LEU A 152 -15.58 4.16 -2.30
N LEU A 153 -15.29 4.41 -1.02
CA LEU A 153 -16.17 5.21 -0.15
C LEU A 153 -16.36 6.63 -0.68
N PHE A 154 -15.29 7.29 -1.13
CA PHE A 154 -15.39 8.61 -1.77
C PHE A 154 -16.15 8.57 -3.09
N ALA A 155 -15.90 7.57 -3.94
CA ALA A 155 -16.64 7.39 -5.19
C ALA A 155 -18.15 7.25 -4.95
N VAL A 156 -18.56 6.43 -3.96
CA VAL A 156 -19.96 6.28 -3.55
C VAL A 156 -20.52 7.61 -3.04
N ALA A 157 -19.79 8.35 -2.22
CA ALA A 157 -20.23 9.66 -1.73
C ALA A 157 -20.48 10.66 -2.87
N TYR A 158 -19.61 10.70 -3.88
CA TYR A 158 -19.79 11.56 -5.06
C TYR A 158 -20.99 11.14 -5.91
N LEU A 159 -21.22 9.83 -6.09
CA LEU A 159 -22.39 9.31 -6.80
C LEU A 159 -23.70 9.68 -6.07
N LEU A 160 -23.74 9.55 -4.75
CA LEU A 160 -24.90 9.94 -3.94
C LEU A 160 -25.16 11.45 -4.04
N GLY A 161 -24.12 12.27 -3.97
CA GLY A 161 -24.23 13.73 -4.14
C GLY A 161 -24.78 14.12 -5.52
N PHE A 162 -24.33 13.44 -6.58
CA PHE A 162 -24.85 13.65 -7.94
C PHE A 162 -26.30 13.19 -8.08
N ALA A 163 -26.65 12.03 -7.53
CA ALA A 163 -28.03 11.54 -7.54
C ALA A 163 -28.99 12.48 -6.80
N ALA A 164 -28.54 13.10 -5.70
CA ALA A 164 -29.32 14.09 -4.96
C ALA A 164 -29.54 15.40 -5.74
N LEU A 165 -28.66 15.75 -6.67
CA LEU A 165 -28.88 16.86 -7.61
C LEU A 165 -29.86 16.52 -8.73
N ALA A 166 -29.99 15.23 -9.06
CA ALA A 166 -30.82 14.74 -10.15
C ALA A 166 -32.30 14.54 -9.77
N LEU A 167 -32.61 14.50 -8.47
CA LEU A 167 -33.94 14.38 -7.87
C LEU A 167 -34.52 15.77 -7.56
#